data_AF-R5MG73-F1
#
_entry.id   AF-R5MG73-F1
#
_cell.length_a   1.000
_cell.length_b   1.000
_cell.length_c   1.000
_cell.angle_alpha   90.00
_cell.angle_beta   90.00
_cell.angle_gamma   90.00
#
_symmetry.space_group_name_H-M   'P 1'
#
loop_
_entity.id
_entity.type
_entity.pdbx_description
1 polymer ?
#
loop_
_entity_poly.entity_id
_entity_poly.type
_entity_poly.pdbx_seq_one_letter_code
_entity_poly.pdbx_strand_id
1 'polypeptide(L)'
;MQNKNEELIKSKNISLEEYGILKKTYKQLFEIYLQNKVDLKLYDNKIKNSDLDFGIGHPTKSNLINDLGEYLGLNYIYIINDFFIEKLSINELNELRKVYQEKKYNINTIMMIEKTYKDVLNNNFVNGKYINEPFNRCYGPVIPKNFALSDSLVIKIIFGKNTKQYDDTEYLVNAKAKTSFLNILCNDLKKGIEENLGIRVTILREKVLR
;
A
#
# COMPACT_ATOMS: atom_id res chain seq x y z
N MET A 1 -3.00 -10.45 20.28
CA MET A 1 -3.58 -9.92 19.02
C MET A 1 -3.83 -10.99 17.96
N GLN A 2 -3.05 -12.08 17.91
CA GLN A 2 -3.21 -13.18 16.93
C GLN A 2 -4.46 -14.07 17.09
N ASN A 3 -4.97 -14.27 18.31
CA ASN A 3 -5.92 -15.36 18.61
C ASN A 3 -7.28 -15.36 17.90
N LYS A 4 -7.81 -14.24 17.39
CA LYS A 4 -9.19 -14.19 16.83
C LYS A 4 -9.31 -13.94 15.32
N ASN A 5 -8.32 -13.31 14.68
CA ASN A 5 -8.17 -13.48 13.24
C ASN A 5 -7.93 -14.96 12.93
N GLU A 6 -7.18 -15.65 13.78
CA GLU A 6 -7.11 -17.11 13.76
C GLU A 6 -8.46 -17.79 13.92
N GLU A 7 -9.38 -17.32 14.77
CA GLU A 7 -10.73 -17.92 14.90
C GLU A 7 -11.56 -17.75 13.62
N LEU A 8 -11.53 -16.58 12.97
CA LEU A 8 -12.19 -16.35 11.67
C LEU A 8 -11.55 -17.17 10.55
N ILE A 9 -10.22 -17.24 10.51
CA ILE A 9 -9.44 -18.06 9.58
C ILE A 9 -9.77 -19.56 9.79
N LYS A 10 -9.79 -20.02 11.05
CA LYS A 10 -10.18 -21.39 11.44
C LYS A 10 -11.63 -21.69 11.07
N SER A 11 -12.55 -20.75 11.26
CA SER A 11 -13.97 -20.92 10.89
C SER A 11 -14.18 -21.12 9.39
N LYS A 12 -13.23 -20.67 8.57
CA LYS A 12 -13.22 -20.83 7.11
C LYS A 12 -12.32 -21.97 6.64
N ASN A 13 -11.81 -22.79 7.58
CA ASN A 13 -10.91 -23.91 7.34
C ASN A 13 -9.68 -23.53 6.50
N ILE A 14 -9.10 -22.35 6.74
CA ILE A 14 -7.89 -21.89 6.07
C ILE A 14 -6.69 -22.13 6.98
N SER A 15 -5.63 -22.77 6.48
CA SER A 15 -4.36 -22.90 7.22
C SER A 15 -3.59 -21.57 7.25
N LEU A 16 -2.66 -21.38 8.18
CA LEU A 16 -1.83 -20.15 8.21
C LEU A 16 -0.99 -19.97 6.93
N GLU A 17 -0.49 -21.08 6.38
CA GLU A 17 0.25 -21.09 5.12
C GLU A 17 -0.64 -20.66 3.96
N GLU A 18 -1.83 -21.26 3.86
CA GLU A 18 -2.81 -20.93 2.84
C GLU A 18 -3.26 -19.47 2.96
N TYR A 19 -3.49 -18.97 4.18
CA TYR A 19 -3.82 -17.57 4.42
C TYR A 19 -2.74 -16.63 3.85
N GLY A 20 -1.46 -16.95 4.07
CA GLY A 20 -0.35 -16.19 3.51
C GLY A 20 -0.36 -16.15 1.98
N ILE A 21 -0.64 -17.30 1.35
CA ILE A 21 -0.74 -17.43 -0.12
C ILE A 21 -1.91 -16.62 -0.67
N LEU A 22 -3.10 -16.78 -0.11
CA LEU A 22 -4.31 -16.11 -0.58
C LEU A 22 -4.21 -14.59 -0.36
N LYS A 23 -3.58 -14.15 0.74
CA LYS A 23 -3.32 -12.73 1.01
C LYS A 23 -2.38 -12.13 -0.04
N LYS A 24 -1.31 -12.84 -0.40
CA LYS A 24 -0.38 -12.41 -1.47
C LYS A 24 -1.10 -12.36 -2.82
N THR A 25 -1.94 -13.35 -3.11
CA THR A 25 -2.74 -13.42 -4.34
C THR A 25 -3.73 -12.26 -4.44
N TYR A 26 -4.46 -11.96 -3.36
CA TYR A 26 -5.37 -10.82 -3.33
C TYR A 26 -4.63 -9.49 -3.53
N LYS A 27 -3.48 -9.31 -2.85
CA LYS A 27 -2.64 -8.12 -3.02
C LYS A 27 -2.20 -7.94 -4.48
N GLN A 28 -1.73 -8.99 -5.15
CA GLN A 28 -1.39 -8.95 -6.58
C GLN A 28 -2.56 -8.47 -7.44
N LEU A 29 -3.73 -9.07 -7.26
CA LEU A 29 -4.93 -8.75 -8.03
C LEU A 29 -5.42 -7.33 -7.75
N PHE A 30 -5.33 -6.87 -6.49
CA PHE A 30 -5.61 -5.49 -6.11
C PHE A 30 -4.67 -4.51 -6.80
N GLU A 31 -3.38 -4.82 -6.85
CA GLU A 31 -2.38 -3.99 -7.52
C GLU A 31 -2.64 -3.89 -9.03
N ILE A 32 -3.01 -5.00 -9.69
CA ILE A 32 -3.45 -5.01 -11.10
C ILE A 32 -4.71 -4.16 -11.30
N TYR A 33 -5.73 -4.34 -10.44
CA TYR A 33 -6.95 -3.55 -10.47
C TYR A 33 -6.65 -2.06 -10.32
N LEU A 34 -5.76 -1.69 -9.39
CA LEU A 34 -5.36 -0.31 -9.15
C LEU A 34 -4.64 0.28 -10.36
N GLN A 35 -3.74 -0.46 -11.02
CA GLN A 35 -3.05 0.01 -12.23
C GLN A 35 -4.02 0.33 -13.38
N ASN A 36 -5.12 -0.42 -13.49
CA ASN A 36 -6.15 -0.15 -14.50
C ASN A 36 -6.97 1.11 -14.21
N LYS A 37 -6.95 1.60 -12.96
CA LYS A 37 -7.69 2.79 -12.53
C LYS A 37 -6.79 4.02 -12.38
N VAL A 38 -5.51 3.82 -12.04
CA VAL A 38 -4.53 4.88 -11.78
C VAL A 38 -3.15 4.46 -12.28
N ASP A 39 -2.55 5.28 -13.13
CA ASP A 39 -1.18 5.06 -13.59
C ASP A 39 -0.16 5.46 -12.51
N LEU A 40 0.10 4.56 -11.56
CA LEU A 40 1.14 4.74 -10.54
C LEU A 40 2.55 4.87 -11.13
N LYS A 41 2.78 4.27 -12.30
CA LYS A 41 4.09 4.29 -12.97
C LYS A 41 4.42 5.67 -13.50
N LEU A 42 3.41 6.43 -13.95
CA LEU A 42 3.56 7.85 -14.28
C LEU A 42 4.15 8.64 -13.09
N TYR A 43 3.61 8.46 -11.88
CA TYR A 43 4.07 9.19 -10.70
C TYR A 43 5.46 8.70 -10.24
N ASP A 44 5.73 7.40 -10.30
CA ASP A 44 7.06 6.84 -10.01
C ASP A 44 8.12 7.42 -10.97
N ASN A 45 7.79 7.50 -12.25
CA ASN A 45 8.64 8.10 -13.28
C ASN A 45 8.85 9.60 -13.07
N LYS A 46 7.86 10.35 -12.57
CA LYS A 46 8.06 11.77 -12.21
C LYS A 46 9.14 11.94 -11.15
N ILE A 47 9.19 11.05 -10.15
CA ILE A 47 10.25 11.07 -9.13
C ILE A 47 11.59 10.72 -9.77
N LYS A 48 11.63 9.59 -10.50
CA LYS A 48 12.83 9.07 -11.16
C LYS A 48 13.49 10.07 -12.11
N ASN A 49 12.69 10.76 -12.92
CA ASN A 49 13.16 11.67 -13.96
C ASN A 49 13.27 13.12 -13.47
N SER A 50 13.06 13.39 -12.17
CA SER A 50 13.30 14.72 -11.64
C SER A 50 14.79 15.00 -11.50
N ASP A 51 15.21 16.23 -11.77
CA ASP A 51 16.60 16.68 -11.58
C ASP A 51 17.00 16.81 -10.09
N LEU A 52 16.08 16.50 -9.19
CA LEU A 52 16.19 16.69 -7.74
C LEU A 52 17.00 15.59 -7.06
N ASP A 53 17.53 14.59 -7.78
CA ASP A 53 18.42 13.57 -7.24
C ASP A 53 17.78 12.75 -6.09
N PHE A 54 16.61 12.19 -6.33
CA PHE A 54 16.04 11.16 -5.47
C PHE A 54 16.78 9.83 -5.74
N GLY A 55 17.74 9.49 -4.88
CA GLY A 55 18.34 8.15 -4.91
C GLY A 55 17.26 7.07 -4.77
N ILE A 56 17.51 5.87 -5.30
CA ILE A 56 16.57 4.76 -5.17
C ILE A 56 16.61 4.28 -3.71
N GLY A 57 15.45 4.25 -3.06
CA GLY A 57 15.31 3.68 -1.73
C GLY A 57 15.15 2.17 -1.84
N HIS A 58 15.93 1.39 -1.09
CA HIS A 58 15.68 -0.04 -0.91
C HIS A 58 14.94 -0.22 0.41
N PRO A 59 13.62 -0.46 0.41
CA PRO A 59 12.89 -0.58 1.65
C PRO A 59 13.37 -1.83 2.39
N THR A 60 13.81 -1.67 3.63
CA THR A 60 14.10 -2.81 4.51
C THR A 60 12.79 -3.39 5.07
N LYS A 61 12.82 -4.64 5.55
CA LYS A 61 11.68 -5.24 6.27
C LYS A 61 11.20 -4.38 7.46
N SER A 62 12.09 -3.59 8.07
CA SER A 62 11.72 -2.66 9.14
C SER A 62 10.92 -1.43 8.66
N ASN A 63 11.02 -1.09 7.37
CA ASN A 63 10.31 0.04 6.78
C ASN A 63 8.88 -0.31 6.36
N LEU A 64 8.51 -1.59 6.38
CA LEU A 64 7.27 -2.09 5.79
C LEU A 64 6.65 -3.17 6.67
N ILE A 65 5.36 -3.03 6.99
CA ILE A 65 4.64 -4.01 7.82
C ILE A 65 4.48 -5.36 7.09
N ASN A 66 4.61 -5.41 5.76
CA ASN A 66 4.41 -6.59 4.95
C ASN A 66 5.50 -6.73 3.87
N ASP A 67 5.72 -7.98 3.40
CA ASP A 67 6.53 -8.27 2.22
C ASP A 67 6.11 -7.32 1.06
N LEU A 68 7.09 -6.65 0.46
CA LEU A 68 6.90 -5.96 -0.81
C LEU A 68 6.46 -6.98 -1.84
N GLY A 69 5.22 -6.86 -2.30
CA GLY A 69 4.86 -7.43 -3.58
C GLY A 69 5.40 -6.44 -4.59
N GLU A 70 6.50 -6.76 -5.25
CA GLU A 70 7.07 -5.93 -6.33
C GLU A 70 6.31 -6.13 -7.64
N TYR A 71 4.99 -6.34 -7.62
CA TYR A 71 4.26 -6.70 -8.85
C TYR A 71 4.14 -5.52 -9.82
N LEU A 72 4.21 -4.30 -9.31
CA LEU A 72 4.11 -3.10 -10.14
C LEU A 72 5.46 -2.57 -10.66
N GLY A 73 6.59 -3.14 -10.23
CA GLY A 73 7.92 -2.71 -10.65
C GLY A 73 8.22 -1.23 -10.39
N LEU A 74 7.68 -0.69 -9.28
CA LEU A 74 7.85 0.70 -8.87
C LEU A 74 9.09 0.86 -7.97
N ASN A 75 9.80 1.98 -8.10
CA ASN A 75 11.06 2.21 -7.38
C ASN A 75 10.90 3.08 -6.13
N TYR A 76 9.83 3.89 -6.08
CA TYR A 76 9.63 4.90 -5.05
C TYR A 76 8.27 4.77 -4.36
N ILE A 77 7.24 4.32 -5.09
CA ILE A 77 5.85 4.28 -4.61
C ILE A 77 5.44 2.86 -4.23
N TYR A 78 5.02 2.67 -2.97
CA TYR A 78 4.69 1.37 -2.42
C TYR A 78 3.32 1.35 -1.73
N ILE A 79 2.54 0.29 -1.90
CA ILE A 79 1.31 0.05 -1.14
C ILE A 79 1.65 -0.75 0.11
N ILE A 80 1.36 -0.18 1.27
CA ILE A 80 1.81 -0.74 2.56
C ILE A 80 0.66 -1.22 3.44
N ASN A 81 -0.56 -1.27 2.90
CA ASN A 81 -1.71 -1.82 3.60
C ASN A 81 -1.49 -3.25 4.06
N ASP A 82 -2.22 -3.57 5.12
CA ASP A 82 -2.55 -4.94 5.42
C ASP A 82 -3.79 -5.35 4.61
N PHE A 83 -3.89 -6.63 4.27
CA PHE A 83 -5.00 -7.18 3.50
C PHE A 83 -5.70 -8.25 4.32
N PHE A 84 -6.89 -7.91 4.83
CA PHE A 84 -7.70 -8.74 5.71
C PHE A 84 -8.61 -9.67 4.91
N ILE A 85 -8.00 -10.65 4.23
CA ILE A 85 -8.72 -11.60 3.37
C ILE A 85 -9.70 -12.49 4.14
N GLU A 86 -9.58 -12.58 5.46
CA GLU A 86 -10.55 -13.25 6.33
C GLU A 86 -11.93 -12.60 6.29
N LYS A 87 -12.07 -11.40 5.71
CA LYS A 87 -13.37 -10.75 5.47
C LYS A 87 -14.08 -11.25 4.21
N LEU A 88 -13.35 -11.87 3.29
CA LEU A 88 -13.93 -12.43 2.06
C LEU A 88 -14.82 -13.63 2.38
N SER A 89 -15.92 -13.78 1.66
CA SER A 89 -16.77 -14.97 1.71
C SER A 89 -16.01 -16.23 1.23
N ILE A 90 -16.56 -17.40 1.54
CA ILE A 90 -15.98 -18.68 1.11
C ILE A 90 -15.87 -18.77 -0.42
N ASN A 91 -16.85 -18.22 -1.15
CA ASN A 91 -16.83 -18.21 -2.61
C ASN A 91 -15.70 -17.32 -3.16
N GLU A 92 -15.49 -16.16 -2.56
CA GLU A 92 -14.42 -15.22 -2.94
C GLU A 92 -13.04 -15.81 -2.61
N LEU A 93 -12.92 -16.51 -1.48
CA LEU A 93 -11.70 -17.27 -1.14
C LEU A 93 -11.44 -18.42 -2.11
N ASN A 94 -12.49 -19.13 -2.55
CA ASN A 94 -12.37 -20.17 -3.57
C ASN A 94 -11.92 -19.61 -4.92
N GLU A 95 -12.34 -18.39 -5.28
CA GLU A 95 -11.86 -17.71 -6.47
C GLU A 95 -10.36 -17.40 -6.37
N LEU A 96 -9.88 -16.90 -5.23
CA LEU A 96 -8.44 -16.71 -5.00
C LEU A 96 -7.65 -18.03 -5.08
N ARG A 97 -8.20 -19.13 -4.56
CA ARG A 97 -7.58 -20.47 -4.66
C ARG A 97 -7.42 -20.88 -6.12
N LYS A 98 -8.46 -20.72 -6.94
CA LYS A 98 -8.40 -21.01 -8.38
C LYS A 98 -7.33 -20.17 -9.07
N VAL A 99 -7.30 -18.87 -8.82
CA VAL A 99 -6.27 -17.98 -9.39
C VAL A 99 -4.86 -18.45 -9.00
N TYR A 100 -4.66 -18.80 -7.74
CA TYR A 100 -3.37 -19.29 -7.27
C TYR A 100 -2.96 -20.62 -7.92
N GLN A 101 -3.90 -21.55 -8.11
CA GLN A 101 -3.65 -22.86 -8.72
C GLN A 101 -3.42 -22.75 -10.24
N GLU A 102 -4.26 -21.99 -10.94
CA GLU A 102 -4.26 -21.89 -12.39
C GLU A 102 -3.29 -20.82 -12.92
N LYS A 103 -2.79 -19.93 -12.03
CA LYS A 103 -1.96 -18.77 -12.35
C LYS A 103 -2.60 -17.83 -13.39
N LYS A 104 -3.94 -17.82 -13.43
CA LYS A 104 -4.76 -17.03 -14.33
C LYS A 104 -5.89 -16.39 -13.55
N TYR A 105 -6.30 -15.20 -13.97
CA TYR A 105 -7.49 -14.52 -13.47
C TYR A 105 -8.36 -14.10 -14.64
N ASN A 106 -9.64 -13.90 -14.38
CA ASN A 106 -10.62 -13.47 -15.38
C ASN A 106 -11.32 -12.18 -14.92
N ILE A 107 -12.28 -11.71 -15.71
CA ILE A 107 -13.01 -10.48 -15.41
C ILE A 107 -13.81 -10.57 -14.10
N ASN A 108 -14.37 -11.74 -13.76
CA ASN A 108 -15.09 -11.95 -12.51
C ASN A 108 -14.15 -11.83 -11.30
N THR A 109 -12.91 -12.31 -11.43
CA THR A 109 -11.88 -12.12 -10.41
C THR A 109 -11.62 -10.62 -10.16
N ILE A 110 -11.53 -9.80 -11.21
CA ILE A 110 -11.32 -8.34 -11.07
C ILE A 110 -12.56 -7.66 -10.48
N MET A 111 -13.77 -8.05 -10.88
CA MET A 111 -15.02 -7.53 -10.29
C MET A 111 -15.12 -7.88 -8.80
N MET A 112 -14.64 -9.05 -8.39
CA MET A 112 -14.54 -9.43 -6.97
C MET A 112 -13.63 -8.46 -6.22
N ILE A 113 -12.45 -8.16 -6.77
CA ILE A 113 -11.53 -7.18 -6.16
C ILE A 113 -12.21 -5.82 -6.02
N GLU A 114 -12.81 -5.29 -7.09
CA GLU A 114 -13.52 -4.01 -7.11
C GLU A 114 -14.62 -3.94 -6.04
N LYS A 115 -15.36 -5.03 -5.83
CA LYS A 115 -16.40 -5.08 -4.80
C LYS A 115 -15.84 -5.11 -3.38
N THR A 116 -14.67 -5.71 -3.16
CA THR A 116 -14.20 -6.11 -1.81
C THR A 116 -13.03 -5.29 -1.26
N TYR A 117 -12.29 -4.55 -2.09
CA TYR A 117 -11.03 -3.94 -1.65
C TYR A 117 -11.18 -2.97 -0.49
N LYS A 118 -12.27 -2.19 -0.42
CA LYS A 118 -12.52 -1.27 0.69
C LYS A 118 -12.63 -2.02 2.01
N ASP A 119 -13.34 -3.15 2.02
CA ASP A 119 -13.53 -3.97 3.22
C ASP A 119 -12.25 -4.69 3.62
N VAL A 120 -11.51 -5.22 2.64
CA VAL A 120 -10.25 -5.96 2.84
C VAL A 120 -9.11 -5.04 3.28
N LEU A 121 -9.08 -3.78 2.86
CA LEU A 121 -8.08 -2.80 3.31
C LEU A 121 -8.45 -2.22 4.68
N ASN A 122 -9.74 -2.07 4.97
CA ASN A 122 -10.21 -1.47 6.19
C ASN A 122 -9.79 -2.33 7.40
N ASN A 123 -9.10 -1.73 8.36
CA ASN A 123 -8.74 -2.39 9.62
C ASN A 123 -9.74 -2.06 10.75
N ASN A 124 -11.04 -2.01 10.46
CA ASN A 124 -12.05 -1.71 11.47
C ASN A 124 -12.25 -2.79 12.54
N PHE A 125 -11.35 -3.76 12.66
CA PHE A 125 -11.48 -4.85 13.64
C PHE A 125 -10.39 -4.73 14.72
N VAL A 126 -10.78 -4.27 15.91
CA VAL A 126 -9.87 -4.02 17.04
C VAL A 126 -10.42 -4.69 18.29
N ASN A 127 -9.57 -5.39 19.04
CA ASN A 127 -9.95 -6.08 20.27
C ASN A 127 -11.16 -7.02 20.11
N GLY A 128 -11.29 -7.66 18.95
CA GLY A 128 -12.38 -8.60 18.67
C GLY A 128 -13.73 -7.94 18.37
N LYS A 129 -13.78 -6.62 18.13
CA LYS A 129 -14.99 -5.88 17.77
C LYS A 129 -14.78 -5.09 16.49
N TYR A 130 -15.83 -5.04 15.67
CA TYR A 130 -15.91 -4.08 14.60
C TYR A 130 -16.14 -2.69 15.20
N ILE A 131 -15.25 -1.76 14.89
CA ILE A 131 -15.38 -0.35 15.22
C ILE A 131 -15.97 0.33 13.98
N ASN A 132 -17.13 0.95 14.11
CA ASN A 132 -17.77 1.63 12.99
C ASN A 132 -17.02 2.92 12.58
N GLU A 133 -16.20 3.46 13.47
CA GLU A 133 -15.44 4.68 13.26
C GLU A 133 -13.98 4.41 12.85
N PRO A 134 -13.46 5.12 11.84
CA PRO A 134 -12.04 5.05 11.47
C PRO A 134 -11.13 5.50 12.62
N PHE A 135 -10.02 4.80 12.83
CA PHE A 135 -9.02 5.17 13.84
C PHE A 135 -7.62 5.24 13.25
N ASN A 136 -6.70 5.94 13.92
CA ASN A 136 -5.32 6.07 13.48
C ASN A 136 -4.53 4.76 13.72
N ARG A 137 -4.00 4.17 12.65
CA ARG A 137 -3.11 3.01 12.67
C ARG A 137 -1.69 3.43 12.29
N CYS A 138 -0.70 2.95 13.04
CA CYS A 138 0.71 3.21 12.75
C CYS A 138 1.26 2.21 11.72
N TYR A 139 1.97 2.71 10.72
CA TYR A 139 2.62 1.96 9.65
C TYR A 139 4.16 2.05 9.71
N GLY A 140 4.72 1.92 10.91
CA GLY A 140 6.16 2.03 11.17
C GLY A 140 6.44 2.37 12.64
N PRO A 141 7.59 3.01 12.93
CA PRO A 141 7.87 3.58 14.25
C PRO A 141 6.74 4.50 14.74
N VAL A 142 6.47 4.51 16.04
CA VAL A 142 5.36 5.26 16.67
C VAL A 142 5.67 6.76 16.69
N ILE A 143 5.48 7.40 15.54
CA ILE A 143 5.65 8.85 15.33
C ILE A 143 4.52 9.36 14.43
N PRO A 144 4.04 10.60 14.61
CA PRO A 144 2.84 11.11 13.94
C PRO A 144 2.81 10.93 12.42
N LYS A 145 3.98 11.03 11.75
CA LYS A 145 4.11 10.89 10.29
C LYS A 145 3.88 9.49 9.73
N ASN A 146 3.75 8.48 10.59
CA ASN A 146 3.53 7.09 10.19
C ASN A 146 2.07 6.63 10.44
N PHE A 147 1.18 7.52 10.85
CA PHE A 147 -0.22 7.18 11.09
C PHE A 147 -1.08 7.43 9.85
N ALA A 148 -2.01 6.53 9.61
CA ALA A 148 -3.07 6.64 8.62
C ALA A 148 -4.39 6.17 9.23
N LEU A 149 -5.52 6.66 8.72
CA LEU A 149 -6.82 6.14 9.15
C LEU A 149 -6.99 4.69 8.70
N SER A 150 -7.63 3.88 9.54
CA SER A 150 -7.76 2.43 9.37
C SER A 150 -8.48 2.01 8.09
N ASP A 151 -9.25 2.91 7.48
CA ASP A 151 -10.02 2.71 6.24
C ASP A 151 -9.32 3.26 4.99
N SER A 152 -8.08 3.74 5.12
CA SER A 152 -7.34 4.36 4.01
C SER A 152 -6.56 3.34 3.18
N LEU A 153 -6.48 3.57 1.88
CA LEU A 153 -5.34 3.09 1.09
C LEU A 153 -4.09 3.89 1.52
N VAL A 154 -3.07 3.18 1.98
CA VAL A 154 -1.84 3.74 2.51
C VAL A 154 -0.71 3.49 1.52
N ILE A 155 -0.24 4.59 0.94
CA ILE A 155 0.90 4.60 0.03
C ILE A 155 2.10 5.13 0.79
N LYS A 156 3.26 4.52 0.58
CA LYS A 156 4.54 5.00 1.09
C LYS A 156 5.43 5.42 -0.07
N ILE A 157 5.95 6.63 0.00
CA ILE A 157 7.02 7.11 -0.89
C ILE A 157 8.35 6.96 -0.15
N ILE A 158 9.24 6.14 -0.70
CA ILE A 158 10.57 5.85 -0.16
C ILE A 158 11.61 6.26 -1.19
N PHE A 159 12.64 6.97 -0.75
CA PHE A 159 13.78 7.35 -1.58
C PHE A 159 15.07 7.25 -0.76
N GLY A 160 16.19 7.05 -1.44
CA GLY A 160 17.50 6.94 -0.85
C GLY A 160 18.19 8.29 -0.64
N LYS A 161 19.47 8.20 -0.29
CA LYS A 161 20.36 9.36 -0.20
C LYS A 161 20.57 10.00 -1.57
N ASN A 162 20.95 11.27 -1.58
CA ASN A 162 21.44 11.96 -2.76
C ASN A 162 22.62 11.18 -3.39
N THR A 163 22.66 11.10 -4.71
CA THR A 163 23.79 10.53 -5.45
C THR A 163 24.84 11.58 -5.77
N LYS A 164 24.44 12.85 -5.87
CA LYS A 164 25.33 13.99 -6.07
C LYS A 164 25.87 14.49 -4.73
N GLN A 165 27.11 14.97 -4.76
CA GLN A 165 27.69 15.75 -3.66
C GLN A 165 27.23 17.20 -3.83
N TYR A 166 26.66 17.77 -2.77
CA TYR A 166 26.21 19.15 -2.72
C TYR A 166 27.00 19.88 -1.64
N ASP A 167 27.30 21.15 -1.85
CA ASP A 167 27.64 22.02 -0.73
C ASP A 167 26.40 22.31 0.13
N ASP A 168 26.59 22.95 1.29
CA ASP A 168 25.50 23.23 2.23
C ASP A 168 24.39 24.10 1.62
N THR A 169 24.73 25.04 0.74
CA THR A 169 23.75 25.95 0.13
C THR A 169 22.94 25.22 -0.93
N GLU A 170 23.61 24.50 -1.83
CA GLU A 170 22.97 23.69 -2.86
C GLU A 170 22.09 22.60 -2.23
N TYR A 171 22.56 21.99 -1.15
CA TYR A 171 21.80 20.99 -0.40
C TYR A 171 20.49 21.57 0.13
N LEU A 172 20.54 22.76 0.76
CA LEU A 172 19.35 23.42 1.29
C LEU A 172 18.36 23.81 0.19
N VAL A 173 18.86 24.29 -0.96
CA VAL A 173 18.02 24.60 -2.13
C VAL A 173 17.36 23.33 -2.67
N ASN A 174 18.13 22.25 -2.87
CA ASN A 174 17.61 20.97 -3.34
C ASN A 174 16.59 20.38 -2.36
N ALA A 175 16.85 20.44 -1.05
CA ALA A 175 15.94 19.92 -0.03
C ALA A 175 14.57 20.65 -0.02
N LYS A 176 14.57 21.98 -0.21
CA LYS A 176 13.35 22.76 -0.39
C LYS A 176 12.61 22.38 -1.67
N ALA A 177 13.34 22.23 -2.77
CA ALA A 177 12.78 21.83 -4.06
C ALA A 177 12.15 20.42 -3.99
N LYS A 178 12.84 19.43 -3.41
CA LYS A 178 12.31 18.09 -3.13
C LYS A 178 11.02 18.13 -2.32
N THR A 179 10.98 18.94 -1.26
CA THR A 179 9.81 19.08 -0.42
C THR A 179 8.61 19.63 -1.20
N SER A 180 8.83 20.68 -1.99
CA SER A 180 7.81 21.29 -2.85
C SER A 180 7.30 20.30 -3.90
N PHE A 181 8.23 19.64 -4.60
CA PHE A 181 7.92 18.62 -5.60
C PHE A 181 7.08 17.48 -5.01
N LEU A 182 7.50 16.92 -3.88
CA LEU A 182 6.77 15.85 -3.22
C LEU A 182 5.40 16.31 -2.73
N ASN A 183 5.22 17.58 -2.33
CA ASN A 183 3.90 18.09 -1.93
C ASN A 183 2.92 18.06 -3.11
N ILE A 184 3.35 18.56 -4.25
CA ILE A 184 2.55 18.58 -5.49
C ILE A 184 2.25 17.14 -5.93
N LEU A 185 3.29 16.31 -6.02
CA LEU A 185 3.14 14.92 -6.44
C LEU A 185 2.21 14.12 -5.52
N CYS A 186 2.33 14.28 -4.20
CA CYS A 186 1.44 13.62 -3.25
C CYS A 186 -0.01 14.09 -3.40
N ASN A 187 -0.24 15.39 -3.56
CA ASN A 187 -1.59 15.92 -3.71
C ASN A 187 -2.25 15.41 -4.99
N ASP A 188 -1.53 15.43 -6.11
CA ASP A 188 -2.02 14.94 -7.40
C ASP A 188 -2.29 13.43 -7.36
N LEU A 189 -1.36 12.64 -6.82
CA LEU A 189 -1.51 11.19 -6.69
C LEU A 189 -2.69 10.84 -5.78
N LYS A 190 -2.80 11.50 -4.63
CA LYS A 190 -3.90 11.31 -3.68
C LYS A 190 -5.23 11.58 -4.38
N LYS A 191 -5.37 12.75 -4.99
CA LYS A 191 -6.60 13.16 -5.68
C LYS A 191 -6.96 12.17 -6.79
N GLY A 192 -5.98 11.80 -7.63
CA GLY A 192 -6.19 10.84 -8.71
C GLY A 192 -6.69 9.49 -8.22
N ILE A 193 -6.18 8.98 -7.10
CA ILE A 193 -6.68 7.72 -6.54
C ILE A 193 -8.05 7.89 -5.87
N GLU A 194 -8.25 8.93 -5.08
CA GLU A 194 -9.52 9.17 -4.39
C GLU A 194 -10.68 9.35 -5.39
N GLU A 195 -10.45 10.03 -6.52
CA GLU A 195 -11.44 10.22 -7.59
C GLU A 195 -11.76 8.91 -8.34
N ASN A 196 -10.74 8.10 -8.65
CA ASN A 196 -10.92 6.87 -9.44
C ASN A 196 -11.38 5.66 -8.62
N LEU A 197 -11.06 5.62 -7.33
CA LEU A 197 -11.39 4.49 -6.44
C LEU A 197 -12.41 4.85 -5.36
N GLY A 198 -12.74 6.11 -5.11
CA GLY A 198 -13.69 6.50 -4.06
C GLY A 198 -13.32 5.91 -2.69
N ILE A 199 -12.02 5.79 -2.39
CA ILE A 199 -11.46 5.34 -1.12
C ILE A 199 -10.55 6.44 -0.60
N ARG A 200 -10.54 6.66 0.71
CA ARG A 200 -9.61 7.61 1.34
C ARG A 200 -8.17 7.16 1.10
N VAL A 201 -7.28 8.11 0.84
CA VAL A 201 -5.85 7.82 0.63
C VAL A 201 -5.00 8.59 1.64
N THR A 202 -4.05 7.89 2.24
CA THR A 202 -2.98 8.49 3.04
C THR A 202 -1.64 8.19 2.39
N ILE A 203 -0.87 9.23 2.08
CA ILE A 203 0.49 9.09 1.57
C ILE A 203 1.47 9.39 2.71
N LEU A 204 2.21 8.36 3.12
CA LEU A 204 3.32 8.45 4.04
C LEU A 204 4.60 8.65 3.24
N ARG A 205 5.49 9.52 3.69
CA ARG A 205 6.77 9.75 3.01
C ARG A 205 7.87 10.06 4.00
N GLU A 206 9.09 9.78 3.60
CA GLU A 206 10.25 10.14 4.39
C GLU A 206 10.41 11.68 4.44
N LYS A 207 10.97 12.17 5.55
CA LYS A 207 11.37 13.58 5.59
C LYS A 207 12.61 13.70 4.72
N VAL A 208 12.68 14.74 3.91
CA VAL A 208 13.96 15.20 3.39
C VAL A 208 14.74 15.67 4.61
N LEU A 209 15.67 14.84 5.08
CA LEU A 209 16.49 15.15 6.25
C LEU A 209 17.44 16.31 5.93
N ARG A 210 17.98 16.93 6.97
CA ARG A 210 19.21 17.72 6.90
C ARG A 210 20.37 16.83 7.32
#